data_AF-A0A1D9GGD4-F1
#
_entry.id   AF-A0A1D9GGD4-F1
#
_cell.length_a   1.000
_cell.length_b   1.000
_cell.length_c   1.000
_cell.angle_alpha   90.00
_cell.angle_beta   90.00
_cell.angle_gamma   90.00
#
_symmetry.space_group_name_H-M   'P 1'
#
loop_
_entity.id
_entity.type
_entity.pdbx_description
1 polymer ?
#
loop_
_entity_poly.entity_id
_entity_poly.type
_entity_poly.pdbx_seq_one_letter_code
_entity_poly.pdbx_strand_id
1 'polypeptide(L)' 'MERWLTFANTAMAGSALGLVLTILLAYPFADAVSMAWQILAHIGTLLFAVGVKVAYVARLVFLSRLGRPVH' A
#
# COMPACT_ATOMS: atom_id res chain seq x y z
N MET A 1 15.25 12.70 10.23
CA MET A 1 13.81 12.33 10.24
C MET A 1 13.14 12.54 8.89
N GLU A 2 13.49 13.58 8.13
CA GLU A 2 12.87 13.83 6.81
C GLU A 2 13.05 12.68 5.79
N ARG A 3 14.23 12.03 5.76
CA ARG A 3 14.46 10.84 4.91
C ARG A 3 13.53 9.66 5.25
N TRP A 4 13.12 9.54 6.51
CA TRP A 4 12.18 8.50 6.95
C TRP A 4 10.73 8.86 6.59
N LEU A 5 10.40 10.15 6.60
CA LEU A 5 9.11 10.65 6.11
C LEU A 5 8.96 10.44 4.60
N THR A 6 10.01 10.71 3.82
CA THR A 6 9.99 10.43 2.37
C THR A 6 9.89 8.94 2.11
N PHE A 7 10.61 8.10 2.86
CA PHE A 7 10.46 6.65 2.78
C PHE A 7 9.02 6.19 3.09
N ALA A 8 8.40 6.71 4.17
CA ALA A 8 7.02 6.37 4.52
C ALA A 8 6.03 6.79 3.42
N ASN A 9 6.20 7.97 2.82
CA ASN A 9 5.37 8.41 1.69
C ASN A 9 5.57 7.53 0.45
N THR A 10 6.81 7.17 0.10
CA THR A 10 7.08 6.28 -1.03
C THR A 10 6.54 4.88 -0.79
N ALA A 11 6.66 4.35 0.43
CA ALA A 11 6.09 3.06 0.81
C ALA A 11 4.56 3.09 0.75
N MET A 12 3.93 4.20 1.16
CA MET A 12 2.48 4.39 1.05
C MET A 12 2.03 4.42 -0.42
N ALA A 13 2.74 5.16 -1.28
CA ALA A 13 2.46 5.21 -2.72
C ALA A 13 2.65 3.84 -3.38
N GLY A 14 3.75 3.13 -3.07
CA GLY A 14 4.00 1.79 -3.58
C GLY A 14 2.95 0.78 -3.13
N SER A 15 2.52 0.84 -1.86
CA SER A 15 1.45 -0.02 -1.35
C SER A 15 0.11 0.29 -2.02
N ALA A 16 -0.19 1.57 -2.26
CA ALA A 16 -1.41 1.97 -2.97
C ALA A 16 -1.42 1.50 -4.43
N LEU A 17 -0.30 1.63 -5.14
CA LEU A 17 -0.16 1.10 -6.50
C LEU A 17 -0.29 -0.43 -6.53
N GLY A 18 0.36 -1.12 -5.59
CA GLY A 18 0.23 -2.57 -5.44
C GLY A 18 -1.23 -2.99 -5.21
N LEU A 19 -1.95 -2.26 -4.36
CA LEU A 19 -3.37 -2.48 -4.10
C LEU A 19 -4.24 -2.30 -5.35
N VAL A 20 -3.99 -1.25 -6.14
CA VAL A 20 -4.71 -1.05 -7.41
C VAL A 20 -4.43 -2.21 -8.35
N LEU A 21 -3.17 -2.61 -8.51
CA LEU A 21 -2.81 -3.73 -9.39
C LEU A 21 -3.50 -5.03 -8.96
N THR A 22 -3.52 -5.35 -7.67
CA THR A 22 -4.16 -6.57 -7.19
C THR A 22 -5.68 -6.54 -7.36
N ILE A 23 -6.32 -5.38 -7.20
CA ILE A 23 -7.76 -5.20 -7.49
C ILE A 23 -8.02 -5.39 -8.98
N LEU A 24 -7.21 -4.80 -9.86
CA LEU A 24 -7.36 -4.96 -11.31
C LEU A 24 -7.24 -6.44 -11.73
N LEU A 25 -6.28 -7.16 -11.17
CA LEU A 25 -6.07 -8.59 -11.45
C LEU A 25 -7.17 -9.48 -10.85
N ALA A 26 -7.70 -9.11 -9.68
CA ALA A 26 -8.74 -9.88 -9.00
C ALA A 26 -10.13 -9.74 -9.66
N TYR A 27 -10.42 -8.59 -10.29
CA TYR A 27 -11.75 -8.27 -10.79
C TYR A 27 -11.78 -8.01 -12.31
N PRO A 28 -11.37 -6.84 -12.86
CA PRO A 28 -11.39 -6.59 -14.30
C PRO A 28 -10.72 -7.64 -15.17
N PHE A 29 -9.59 -8.19 -14.71
CA PHE A 29 -8.80 -9.14 -15.48
C PHE A 29 -8.94 -10.58 -14.99
N ALA A 30 -9.96 -10.90 -14.18
CA ALA A 30 -10.14 -12.22 -13.61
C ALA A 30 -10.13 -13.33 -14.68
N ASP A 31 -10.82 -13.12 -15.80
CA ASP A 31 -10.90 -14.10 -16.89
C ASP A 31 -9.61 -14.22 -17.71
N ALA A 32 -8.71 -13.24 -17.61
CA ALA A 32 -7.44 -13.20 -18.32
C ALA A 32 -6.27 -13.85 -17.54
N VAL A 33 -6.48 -14.19 -16.27
CA VAL A 33 -5.44 -14.73 -15.38
C VAL A 33 -5.81 -16.12 -14.87
N SER A 34 -4.80 -16.96 -14.62
CA SER A 34 -5.03 -18.30 -14.08
C SER A 34 -5.56 -18.25 -12.64
N MET A 35 -6.18 -19.34 -12.19
CA MET A 35 -6.68 -19.49 -10.82
C MET A 35 -5.60 -19.18 -9.76
N ALA A 36 -4.35 -19.62 -9.99
CA ALA A 36 -3.24 -19.34 -9.08
C ALA A 36 -2.96 -17.83 -8.96
N TRP A 37 -3.00 -17.10 -10.08
CA TRP A 37 -2.84 -15.65 -10.09
C TRP A 37 -4.01 -14.92 -9.43
N GLN A 38 -5.25 -15.41 -9.59
CA GLN A 38 -6.40 -14.86 -8.86
C GLN A 38 -6.22 -15.00 -7.35
N ILE A 39 -5.79 -16.18 -6.86
CA ILE A 39 -5.53 -16.40 -5.42
C ILE A 39 -4.46 -15.42 -4.93
N LEU A 40 -3.35 -15.28 -5.68
CA LEU A 40 -2.30 -14.32 -5.34
C LEU A 40 -2.79 -12.88 -5.36
N ALA A 41 -3.65 -12.49 -6.30
CA ALA A 41 -4.23 -11.15 -6.36
C ALA A 41 -5.12 -10.87 -5.14
N HIS A 42 -5.93 -11.83 -4.70
CA HIS A 42 -6.77 -11.65 -3.50
C HIS A 42 -5.94 -11.56 -2.21
N ILE A 43 -4.95 -12.45 -2.04
CA ILE A 43 -4.03 -12.39 -0.88
C ILE A 43 -3.22 -11.09 -0.92
N GLY A 44 -2.71 -10.72 -2.09
CA GLY A 44 -1.96 -9.49 -2.31
C GLY A 44 -2.76 -8.24 -1.96
N THR A 45 -4.05 -8.22 -2.27
CA THR A 45 -4.95 -7.11 -1.92
C THR A 45 -4.96 -6.87 -0.40
N LEU A 46 -5.03 -7.93 0.40
CA LEU A 46 -4.97 -7.81 1.86
C LEU A 46 -3.60 -7.31 2.33
N LEU A 47 -2.51 -7.86 1.79
CA LEU A 47 -1.15 -7.46 2.15
C LEU A 47 -0.88 -5.98 1.82
N PHE A 48 -1.26 -5.51 0.63
CA PHE A 48 -1.07 -4.12 0.23
C PHE A 48 -1.99 -3.16 0.99
N ALA A 49 -3.24 -3.56 1.30
CA ALA A 49 -4.12 -2.75 2.13
C ALA A 49 -3.55 -2.54 3.54
N VAL A 50 -3.00 -3.61 4.15
CA VAL A 50 -2.27 -3.51 5.42
C VAL A 50 -1.02 -2.64 5.28
N GLY A 51 -0.27 -2.80 4.18
CA GLY A 51 0.90 -1.99 3.85
C GLY A 51 0.59 -0.48 3.81
N VAL A 52 -0.50 -0.08 3.15
CA VAL A 52 -0.98 1.32 3.13
C VAL A 52 -1.24 1.82 4.55
N LYS A 53 -1.94 1.03 5.37
CA LYS A 53 -2.26 1.39 6.76
C LYS A 53 -1.00 1.56 7.61
N VAL A 54 -0.04 0.65 7.51
CA VAL A 54 1.24 0.72 8.25
C VAL A 54 2.08 1.91 7.78
N ALA A 55 2.19 2.13 6.47
CA ALA A 55 2.93 3.26 5.91
C ALA A 55 2.33 4.61 6.34
N TYR A 56 1.00 4.70 6.41
CA TYR A 56 0.29 5.86 6.92
C TYR A 56 0.60 6.13 8.40
N VAL A 57 0.53 5.10 9.26
CA VAL A 57 0.90 5.25 10.67
C VAL A 57 2.36 5.70 10.82
N ALA A 58 3.28 5.11 10.06
CA ALA A 58 4.69 5.52 10.05
C ALA A 58 4.85 7.00 9.65
N ARG A 59 4.14 7.44 8.59
CA ARG A 59 4.10 8.85 8.17
C ARG A 59 3.64 9.77 9.30
N LEU A 60 2.54 9.44 9.98
CA LEU A 60 2.02 10.23 11.09
C LEU A 60 3.01 10.31 12.26
N VAL A 61 3.65 9.19 12.62
CA VAL A 61 4.68 9.16 13.66
C VAL A 61 5.83 10.09 13.28
N PHE A 62 6.33 10.04 12.04
CA PHE A 62 7.42 10.91 11.62
C PHE A 62 7.03 12.40 11.55
N LEU A 63 5.80 12.71 11.14
CA LEU A 63 5.28 14.09 11.19
C LEU A 63 5.19 14.61 12.62
N SER A 64 4.63 13.82 13.53
CA SER A 64 4.52 14.15 14.95
C SER A 64 5.91 14.39 15.57
N ARG A 65 6.90 13.56 15.26
CA ARG A 65 8.28 13.71 15.75
C ARG A 65 9.02 14.91 15.14
N LEU A 66 8.57 15.42 13.99
CA LEU A 66 9.11 16.61 13.34
C LEU A 66 8.41 17.90 13.79
N GLY A 67 7.43 17.82 14.70
CA GLY A 67 6.61 18.96 15.12
C GLY A 67 5.73 19.52 14.01
N ARG A 68 5.49 18.76 12.94
CA ARG A 68 4.64 19.17 11.81
C ARG A 68 3.19 18.76 12.07
N PRO A 69 2.22 19.47 11.49
CA PRO A 69 0.81 19.09 11.59
C PRO A 69 0.59 17.66 11.10
N VAL A 70 -0.19 16.90 11.88
CA VAL A 70 -0.72 15.59 11.48
C VAL A 70 -2.13 15.80 10.93
N HIS A 71 -2.33 15.41 9.67
CA HIS A 71 -3.61 15.42 8.97
C HIS A 71 -3.82 14.04 8.37
#